data_AF-A0A391PDX9-F1
#
_entry.id   AF-A0A391PDX9-F1
#
_cell.length_a   1.000
_cell.length_b   1.000
_cell.length_c   1.000
_cell.angle_alpha   90.00
_cell.angle_beta   90.00
_cell.angle_gamma   90.00
#
_symmetry.space_group_name_H-M   'P 1'
#
loop_
_entity.id
_entity.type
_entity.pdbx_description
1 polymer ?
#
loop_
_entity_poly.entity_id
_entity_poly.type
_entity_poly.pdbx_seq_one_letter_code
_entity_poly.pdbx_strand_id
1 'polypeptide(L)'
;MLKARKGNRVVKIPDEKQKTYIALGYSITDMDGNMIHEHVEPSEKLEQAEEEIQDLKAKNAAYEKEIKDLKAQIAATDSSAQADTPAPELKKTKKAVSKATK
;
A
#
# COMPACT_ATOMS: atom_id res chain seq x y z
N MET A 1 -19.32 -13.66 -36.73
CA MET A 1 -18.62 -14.97 -36.66
C MET A 1 -17.18 -14.73 -36.22
N LEU A 2 -16.61 -15.56 -35.32
CA LEU A 2 -15.25 -15.41 -34.74
C LEU A 2 -14.38 -16.67 -34.92
N LYS A 3 -13.09 -16.56 -34.61
CA LYS A 3 -12.13 -17.65 -34.54
C LYS A 3 -11.61 -17.79 -33.10
N ALA A 4 -11.67 -19.00 -32.55
CA ALA A 4 -11.07 -19.33 -31.26
C ALA A 4 -9.79 -20.14 -31.45
N ARG A 5 -8.72 -19.78 -30.74
CA ARG A 5 -7.41 -20.42 -30.81
C ARG A 5 -6.95 -20.92 -29.43
N LYS A 6 -6.46 -22.16 -29.36
CA LYS A 6 -5.78 -22.73 -28.19
C LYS A 6 -4.63 -23.63 -28.67
N GLY A 7 -3.40 -23.19 -28.43
CA GLY A 7 -2.21 -23.81 -29.04
C GLY A 7 -2.29 -23.83 -30.57
N ASN A 8 -2.15 -25.02 -31.17
CA ASN A 8 -2.22 -25.24 -32.63
C ASN A 8 -3.66 -25.42 -33.15
N ARG A 9 -4.67 -25.40 -32.28
CA ARG A 9 -6.07 -25.58 -32.66
C ARG A 9 -6.71 -24.22 -32.94
N VAL A 10 -7.32 -24.08 -34.11
CA VAL A 10 -8.16 -22.95 -34.49
C VAL A 10 -9.54 -23.45 -34.91
N VAL A 11 -10.61 -22.89 -34.35
CA VAL A 11 -11.99 -23.26 -34.69
C VAL A 11 -12.84 -22.04 -34.99
N LYS A 12 -13.70 -22.14 -36.00
CA LYS A 12 -14.67 -21.10 -36.35
C LYS A 12 -15.86 -21.22 -35.40
N ILE A 13 -16.22 -20.12 -34.73
CA ILE A 13 -17.32 -20.10 -33.74
C ILE A 13 -18.32 -18.99 -34.06
N PRO A 14 -19.62 -19.19 -33.77
CA PRO A 14 -20.59 -18.09 -33.71
C PRO A 14 -20.27 -17.13 -32.56
N ASP A 15 -20.70 -15.88 -32.69
CA ASP A 15 -20.42 -14.80 -31.73
C ASP A 15 -21.03 -15.12 -30.35
N GLU A 16 -22.20 -15.76 -30.34
CA GLU A 16 -22.89 -16.23 -29.13
C GLU A 16 -22.05 -17.20 -28.29
N LYS A 17 -21.15 -17.96 -28.92
CA LYS A 17 -20.30 -18.94 -28.22
C LYS A 17 -18.99 -18.35 -27.69
N GLN A 18 -18.74 -17.05 -27.91
CA GLN A 18 -17.51 -16.38 -27.48
C GLN A 18 -17.21 -16.64 -26.00
N LYS A 19 -18.16 -16.36 -25.10
CA LYS A 19 -17.97 -16.51 -23.64
C LYS A 19 -17.61 -17.94 -23.23
N THR A 20 -18.20 -18.93 -23.89
CA THR A 20 -17.93 -20.35 -23.63
C THR A 20 -16.48 -20.69 -23.98
N TYR A 21 -15.99 -20.23 -25.13
CA TYR A 21 -14.62 -20.48 -25.56
C TYR A 21 -13.60 -19.71 -24.72
N ILE A 22 -13.92 -18.49 -24.28
CA ILE A 22 -13.13 -17.75 -23.29
C ILE A 22 -12.99 -18.56 -22.00
N ALA A 23 -14.09 -19.09 -21.45
CA ALA A 23 -14.06 -19.91 -20.24
C ALA A 23 -13.28 -21.23 -20.39
N LEU A 24 -13.19 -21.77 -21.62
CA LEU A 24 -12.36 -22.94 -21.95
C LEU A 24 -10.88 -22.59 -22.16
N GLY A 25 -10.51 -21.33 -22.03
CA GLY A 25 -9.15 -20.82 -22.21
C GLY A 25 -8.70 -20.74 -23.66
N TYR A 26 -9.60 -20.29 -24.55
CA TYR A 26 -9.23 -19.94 -25.92
C TYR A 26 -9.06 -18.44 -26.06
N SER A 27 -8.04 -18.03 -26.81
CA SER A 27 -7.96 -16.67 -27.35
C SER A 27 -8.95 -16.51 -28.50
N ILE A 28 -9.62 -15.37 -28.58
CA ILE A 28 -10.64 -15.08 -29.58
C ILE A 28 -10.16 -13.98 -30.51
N THR A 29 -10.31 -14.22 -31.81
CA THR A 29 -10.01 -13.28 -32.90
C THR A 29 -11.24 -13.14 -33.80
N ASP A 30 -11.35 -12.03 -34.52
CA ASP A 30 -12.32 -11.92 -35.60
C ASP A 30 -11.91 -12.77 -36.83
N MET A 31 -12.68 -12.69 -37.91
CA MET A 31 -12.35 -13.41 -39.14
C MET A 31 -11.10 -12.88 -39.83
N ASP A 32 -10.82 -11.59 -39.68
CA ASP A 32 -9.72 -10.86 -40.31
C ASP A 32 -8.40 -11.02 -39.53
N GLY A 33 -8.47 -11.59 -38.33
CA GLY A 33 -7.32 -11.89 -37.48
C GLY A 33 -7.06 -10.86 -36.38
N ASN A 34 -7.94 -9.87 -36.20
CA ASN A 34 -7.81 -8.92 -35.10
C ASN A 34 -8.15 -9.60 -33.77
N MET A 35 -7.30 -9.37 -32.77
CA MET A 35 -7.49 -9.91 -31.42
C MET A 35 -8.68 -9.25 -30.74
N ILE A 36 -9.65 -10.06 -30.31
CA ILE A 36 -10.80 -9.63 -29.51
C ILE A 36 -10.57 -9.96 -28.04
N HIS A 37 -9.97 -11.12 -27.77
CA HIS A 37 -9.67 -11.57 -26.41
C HIS A 37 -8.42 -12.42 -26.40
N GLU A 38 -7.50 -12.12 -25.49
CA GLU A 38 -6.33 -12.93 -25.22
C GLU A 38 -6.57 -13.77 -23.97
N HIS A 39 -6.43 -15.09 -24.13
CA HIS A 39 -6.41 -15.98 -22.98
C HIS A 39 -5.09 -15.80 -22.24
N VAL A 40 -5.18 -15.44 -20.96
CA VAL A 40 -4.06 -15.41 -20.04
C VAL A 40 -4.30 -16.51 -19.02
N GLU A 41 -3.34 -17.42 -18.88
CA GLU A 41 -3.45 -18.53 -17.93
C GLU A 41 -3.56 -17.96 -16.50
N PRO A 42 -4.54 -18.41 -15.71
CA PRO A 42 -4.73 -17.91 -14.34
C PRO A 42 -3.51 -18.17 -13.45
N SER A 43 -2.68 -19.17 -13.77
CA SER A 43 -1.40 -19.42 -13.09
C SER A 43 -0.39 -18.29 -13.26
N GLU A 44 -0.28 -17.71 -14.45
CA GLU A 44 0.64 -16.60 -14.71
C GLU A 44 0.21 -15.34 -13.94
N LYS A 45 -1.10 -15.11 -13.83
CA LYS A 45 -1.64 -14.01 -13.00
C LYS A 45 -1.41 -14.24 -11.51
N LEU A 46 -1.49 -15.48 -11.06
CA LEU A 46 -1.22 -15.84 -9.67
C LEU A 46 0.25 -15.62 -9.33
N GLU A 47 1.17 -16.08 -10.19
CA GLU A 47 2.61 -15.92 -9.98
C GLU A 47 3.02 -14.43 -9.93
N GLN A 48 2.52 -13.62 -10.87
CA GLN A 48 2.75 -12.16 -10.86
C GLN A 48 2.19 -11.49 -9.60
N ALA A 49 0.98 -11.89 -9.18
CA ALA A 49 0.37 -11.36 -7.96
C ALA A 49 1.13 -11.79 -6.69
N GLU A 50 1.66 -13.02 -6.65
CA GLU A 50 2.47 -13.51 -5.54
C GLU A 50 3.81 -12.79 -5.44
N GLU A 51 4.48 -12.53 -6.56
CA GLU A 51 5.69 -11.70 -6.62
C GLU A 51 5.40 -10.27 -6.14
N GLU A 52 4.35 -9.63 -6.65
CA GLU A 52 3.98 -8.27 -6.24
C GLU A 52 3.65 -8.19 -4.74
N ILE A 53 2.96 -9.19 -4.19
CA ILE A 53 2.67 -9.26 -2.75
C ILE A 53 3.96 -9.40 -1.92
N GLN A 54 4.91 -10.22 -2.36
CA GLN A 54 6.20 -10.36 -1.67
C GLN A 54 6.98 -9.04 -1.68
N ASP A 55 7.02 -8.38 -2.83
CA ASP A 55 7.76 -7.14 -3.04
C ASP A 55 7.16 -5.98 -2.20
N LEU A 56 5.83 -5.89 -2.16
CA LEU A 56 5.10 -4.94 -1.32
C LEU A 56 5.29 -5.22 0.18
N LYS A 57 5.30 -6.48 0.61
CA LYS A 57 5.58 -6.85 2.00
C LYS A 57 6.99 -6.42 2.42
N ALA A 58 7.98 -6.62 1.55
CA ALA A 58 9.36 -6.20 1.82
C ALA A 58 9.47 -4.67 1.98
N LYS A 59 8.82 -3.91 1.09
CA LYS A 59 8.78 -2.43 1.17
C LYS A 59 8.08 -1.95 2.45
N ASN A 60 6.95 -2.54 2.81
CA ASN A 60 6.23 -2.19 4.04
C ASN A 60 7.07 -2.45 5.29
N ALA A 61 7.76 -3.59 5.37
CA ALA A 61 8.65 -3.89 6.50
C ALA A 61 9.82 -2.88 6.60
N ALA A 62 10.38 -2.45 5.46
CA ALA A 62 11.42 -1.44 5.43
C ALA A 62 10.89 -0.08 5.94
N TYR A 63 9.74 0.36 5.45
CA TYR A 63 9.12 1.61 5.90
C TYR A 63 8.70 1.59 7.37
N GLU A 64 8.19 0.46 7.88
CA GLU A 64 7.87 0.32 9.30
C GLU A 64 9.11 0.47 10.19
N LYS A 65 10.25 -0.09 9.75
CA LYS A 65 11.52 0.06 10.45
C LYS A 65 11.99 1.52 10.42
N GLU A 66 11.95 2.17 9.27
CA GLU A 66 12.34 3.57 9.12
C GLU A 66 11.46 4.51 9.96
N ILE A 67 10.14 4.30 9.98
CA ILE A 67 9.21 5.05 10.84
C ILE A 67 9.55 4.86 12.32
N LYS A 68 9.90 3.63 12.73
CA LYS A 68 10.27 3.34 14.12
C LYS A 68 11.57 4.03 14.50
N ASP A 69 12.57 4.00 13.62
CA ASP A 69 13.87 4.64 13.85
C ASP A 69 13.74 6.17 13.90
N LEU A 70 12.97 6.76 12.97
CA LEU A 70 12.66 8.19 12.99
C LEU A 70 11.89 8.61 14.24
N LYS A 71 10.89 7.84 14.67
CA LYS A 71 10.19 8.09 15.94
C LYS A 71 11.13 8.05 17.14
N ALA A 72 12.07 7.10 17.18
CA ALA A 72 13.06 7.02 18.24
C ALA A 72 14.01 8.23 18.23
N GLN A 73 14.43 8.68 17.04
CA GLN A 73 15.26 9.88 16.90
C GLN A 73 14.51 11.15 17.33
N ILE A 74 13.23 11.30 16.97
CA ILE A 74 12.40 12.43 17.41
C ILE A 74 12.29 12.43 18.94
N ALA A 75 11.95 11.30 19.56
CA ALA A 75 11.86 11.19 21.02
C ALA A 75 13.20 11.48 21.74
N ALA A 76 14.32 11.07 21.15
CA ALA A 76 15.65 11.39 21.67
C ALA A 76 16.03 12.87 21.51
N THR A 77 15.57 13.51 20.43
CA THR A 77 15.87 14.93 20.13
C THR A 77 15.00 15.88 20.97
N ASP A 78 13.74 15.53 21.20
CA ASP A 78 12.84 16.29 22.08
C ASP A 78 13.29 16.27 23.56
N SER A 79 14.07 15.26 23.95
CA SER A 79 14.69 15.18 25.30
C SER A 79 15.93 16.10 25.47
N SER A 80 16.42 16.73 24.39
CA SER A 80 17.59 17.62 24.41
C SER A 80 17.26 19.12 24.50
N ALA A 81 15.97 19.51 24.54
CA ALA A 81 15.56 20.91 24.58
C ALA A 81 15.16 21.43 25.99
N GLN A 82 15.27 20.62 27.05
CA GLN A 82 14.98 21.04 28.43
C GLN A 82 16.14 20.73 29.38
N ALA A 83 17.32 21.27 29.08
CA ALA A 83 18.38 21.40 30.07
C ALA A 83 19.17 22.67 29.76
N ASP A 84 18.62 23.83 30.16
CA ASP A 84 19.39 24.93 30.74
C ASP A 84 18.50 26.15 31.03
N THR A 85 18.11 26.28 32.31
CA THR A 85 18.35 27.52 33.06
C THR A 85 18.07 27.27 34.56
N PRO A 86 19.09 27.36 35.43
CA PRO A 86 18.94 27.12 36.86
C PRO A 86 18.30 28.34 37.56
N ALA A 87 17.35 28.06 38.46
CA ALA A 87 16.88 29.01 39.45
C ALA A 87 17.98 29.33 40.48
N PRO A 88 18.02 30.57 41.00
CA PRO A 88 18.35 30.77 42.41
C PRO A 88 17.27 31.57 43.14
N GLU A 89 16.81 31.01 44.26
CA GLU A 89 15.96 31.66 45.25
C GLU A 89 16.67 32.84 45.94
N LEU A 90 15.98 33.98 46.10
CA LEU A 90 16.33 35.01 47.09
C LEU A 90 15.09 35.53 47.85
N LYS A 91 14.85 34.89 49.00
CA LYS A 91 14.59 35.48 50.33
C LYS A 91 13.52 36.59 50.47
N LYS A 92 12.39 36.17 51.06
CA LYS A 92 11.65 36.76 52.21
C LYS A 92 11.80 38.28 52.46
N THR A 93 10.68 39.01 52.33
CA THR A 93 10.29 40.04 53.31
C THR A 93 8.81 39.88 53.69
N LYS A 94 8.59 39.53 54.96
CA LYS A 94 7.31 39.63 55.67
C LYS A 94 6.92 41.10 55.83
N LYS A 95 5.66 41.49 55.60
CA LYS A 95 4.89 42.29 56.57
C LYS A 95 3.40 42.32 56.22
N ALA A 96 2.60 41.95 57.22
CA ALA A 96 1.14 42.01 57.27
C ALA A 96 0.58 43.42 57.03
N VAL A 97 -0.69 43.52 56.60
CA VAL A 97 -1.78 44.13 57.40
C VAL A 97 -3.14 43.64 56.87
N SER A 98 -3.90 43.03 57.77
CA SER A 98 -5.33 42.73 57.73
C SER A 98 -6.20 43.95 58.04
N LYS A 99 -7.37 44.09 57.38
CA LYS A 99 -8.63 44.68 57.92
C LYS A 99 -9.72 44.53 56.84
N ALA A 100 -10.67 43.60 56.95
CA ALA A 100 -11.86 43.59 57.80
C ALA A 100 -12.87 44.75 57.55
N THR A 101 -14.08 44.34 57.12
CA THR A 101 -15.42 44.96 57.29
C THR A 101 -15.71 46.31 56.65
N LYS A 102 -16.72 46.36 55.77
CA LYS A 102 -18.11 46.61 56.19
C LYS A 102 -19.09 46.11 55.13
#